data_AF-A0AAX4L1A1-F1
#
_entry.id   AF-A0AAX4L1A1-F1
#
_cell.length_a   1.000
_cell.length_b   1.000
_cell.length_c   1.000
_cell.angle_alpha   90.00
_cell.angle_beta   90.00
_cell.angle_gamma   90.00
#
_symmetry.space_group_name_H-M   'P 1'
#
loop_
_entity.id
_entity.type
_entity.pdbx_description
1 polymer ?
#
loop_
_entity_poly.entity_id
_entity_poly.type
_entity_poly.pdbx_seq_one_letter_code
_entity_poly.pdbx_strand_id
1 'polypeptide(L)' 'MDKPDFEELLYIVSGVIFLALLGIALEFVGDYVIGDIMLIFSVLWALSIFLFMRYIERKDEKGNDENEE' A
#
# COMPACT_ATOMS: atom_id res chain seq x y z
N MET A 1 2.96 -17.59 -14.54
CA MET A 1 1.98 -16.99 -13.61
C MET A 1 1.99 -15.50 -13.88
N ASP A 2 0.81 -14.93 -14.10
CA ASP A 2 0.65 -13.52 -14.44
C ASP A 2 1.21 -12.66 -13.31
N LYS A 3 2.19 -11.83 -13.69
CA LYS A 3 2.84 -10.81 -12.86
C LYS A 3 1.75 -10.02 -12.11
N PRO A 4 1.92 -9.63 -10.83
CA PRO A 4 0.92 -8.79 -10.16
C PRO A 4 0.59 -7.64 -11.10
N ASP A 5 -0.66 -7.59 -11.56
CA ASP A 5 -1.04 -6.76 -12.69
C ASP A 5 -0.66 -5.34 -12.31
N PHE A 6 0.20 -4.72 -13.12
CA PHE A 6 0.77 -3.42 -12.83
C PHE A 6 -0.33 -2.38 -12.51
N GLU A 7 -1.53 -2.59 -13.07
CA GLU A 7 -2.79 -1.90 -12.74
C GLU A 7 -3.21 -1.99 -11.28
N GLU A 8 -3.17 -3.18 -10.67
CA GLU A 8 -3.55 -3.40 -9.28
C GLU A 8 -2.59 -2.68 -8.33
N LEU A 9 -1.29 -2.74 -8.65
CA LEU A 9 -0.27 -1.98 -7.93
C LEU A 9 -0.47 -0.46 -8.09
N LEU A 10 -0.77 0.00 -9.30
CA LEU A 10 -1.04 1.41 -9.59
C LEU A 10 -2.26 1.90 -8.83
N TYR A 11 -3.32 1.09 -8.77
CA TYR A 11 -4.56 1.43 -8.09
C TYR A 11 -4.31 1.60 -6.60
N ILE A 12 -3.56 0.67 -6.01
CA ILE A 12 -3.16 0.71 -4.60
C ILE A 12 -2.30 1.95 -4.31
N VAL A 13 -1.27 2.22 -5.12
CA VAL A 13 -0.40 3.39 -4.97
C VAL A 13 -1.19 4.70 -5.13
N SER A 14 -2.12 4.75 -6.09
CA SER A 14 -2.97 5.93 -6.30
C SER A 14 -3.87 6.23 -5.09
N GLY A 15 -4.41 5.19 -4.44
CA GLY A 15 -5.21 5.31 -3.22
C GLY A 15 -4.40 5.87 -2.04
N VAL A 16 -3.15 5.44 -1.89
CA VAL A 16 -2.22 5.95 -0.86
C VAL A 16 -1.94 7.45 -1.09
N ILE A 17 -1.62 7.83 -2.33
CA ILE A 17 -1.33 9.23 -2.69
C ILE A 17 -2.57 10.10 -2.45
N PHE A 18 -3.75 9.61 -2.84
CA PHE A 18 -5.01 10.32 -2.59
C PHE A 18 -5.28 10.54 -1.10
N LEU A 19 -5.13 9.50 -0.27
CA LEU A 19 -5.33 9.60 1.18
C LEU A 19 -4.32 10.55 1.84
N ALA A 20 -3.06 10.54 1.39
CA ALA A 20 -2.04 11.47 1.87
C ALA A 20 -2.39 12.92 1.53
N LEU A 21 -2.78 13.20 0.28
CA LEU A 21 -3.18 14.55 -0.15
C LEU A 21 -4.46 15.03 0.56
N LEU A 22 -5.42 14.12 0.80
CA LEU A 22 -6.64 14.43 1.54
C LEU A 22 -6.33 14.78 3.00
N GLY A 23 -5.42 14.06 3.65
CA GLY A 23 -4.94 14.37 5.00
C GLY A 23 -4.34 15.77 5.09
N ILE A 24 -3.44 16.12 4.17
CA ILE A 24 -2.84 17.46 4.08
C ILE A 24 -3.91 18.54 3.85
N ALA A 25 -4.88 18.29 2.96
CA ALA A 25 -5.95 19.23 2.69
C ALA A 25 -6.83 19.49 3.92
N LEU A 26 -7.15 18.44 4.70
CA LEU A 26 -7.92 18.54 5.95
C LEU A 26 -7.16 19.29 7.05
N GLU A 27 -5.86 19.08 7.15
CA GLU A 27 -4.99 19.84 8.05
C GLU A 27 -5.00 21.34 7.71
N PHE A 28 -4.96 21.68 6.41
CA PHE A 28 -5.06 23.06 5.93
C PHE A 28 -6.42 23.73 6.20
N VAL A 29 -7.50 22.96 6.27
CA VAL A 29 -8.86 23.47 6.58
C VAL A 29 -9.03 23.75 8.09
N GLY A 30 -8.05 23.41 8.92
CA GLY A 30 -7.97 23.76 10.34
C GLY A 30 -8.44 22.65 11.28
N ASP A 31 -8.67 21.44 10.78
CA ASP A 31 -9.06 20.28 11.57
C ASP A 31 -7.84 19.38 11.82
N TYR A 32 -6.89 19.92 12.59
CA TYR A 32 -5.55 19.35 12.82
C TYR A 32 -5.58 17.88 13.30
N VAL A 33 -6.56 17.54 14.14
CA VAL A 33 -6.70 16.17 14.70
C VAL A 33 -7.09 15.15 13.61
N ILE A 34 -7.95 15.54 12.67
CA ILE A 34 -8.41 14.66 11.60
C ILE A 34 -7.34 14.51 10.52
N GLY A 35 -6.60 15.59 10.22
CA GLY A 35 -5.44 15.55 9.33
C GLY A 35 -4.38 14.55 9.82
N ASP A 36 -3.99 14.65 11.09
CA ASP A 36 -3.00 13.75 11.71
C ASP A 36 -3.44 12.28 11.69
N ILE A 37 -4.70 12.00 12.03
CA ILE A 37 -5.25 10.64 12.01
C ILE A 37 -5.23 10.06 10.59
N MET A 38 -5.64 10.85 9.58
CA MET A 38 -5.60 10.45 8.17
C MET A 38 -4.17 10.15 7.71
N LEU A 39 -3.20 10.97 8.11
CA LEU A 39 -1.80 10.80 7.74
C LEU A 39 -1.23 9.52 8.36
N ILE A 40 -1.52 9.25 9.64
CA ILE A 40 -1.16 7.99 10.32
C ILE A 40 -1.80 6.78 9.61
N PHE A 41 -3.08 6.85 9.25
CA PHE A 41 -3.74 5.77 8.51
C PHE A 41 -3.11 5.54 7.14
N SER A 42 -2.72 6.60 6.43
CA SER A 42 -2.02 6.48 5.14
C SER A 42 -0.67 5.78 5.28
N VAL A 43 0.12 6.12 6.30
CA VAL A 43 1.41 5.46 6.60
C VAL A 43 1.22 3.99 6.97
N LEU A 44 0.24 3.68 7.84
CA LEU A 44 -0.10 2.30 8.20
C LEU A 44 -0.57 1.49 6.99
N TRP A 45 -1.34 2.10 6.10
CA TRP A 45 -1.81 1.48 4.87
C TRP A 45 -0.64 1.17 3.93
N ALA A 46 0.26 2.13 3.71
CA ALA A 46 1.47 1.94 2.91
C ALA A 46 2.36 0.80 3.46
N LEU A 47 2.54 0.73 4.78
CA LEU A 47 3.27 -0.36 5.44
C LEU A 47 2.58 -1.72 5.25
N SER A 48 1.25 -1.76 5.34
CA SER A 48 0.46 -2.98 5.10
C SER A 48 0.68 -3.51 3.67
N ILE A 49 0.62 -2.62 2.67
CA ILE A 49 0.88 -2.96 1.27
C ILE A 49 2.30 -3.47 1.08
N PHE A 50 3.30 -2.78 1.65
CA PHE A 50 4.69 -3.21 1.57
C PHE A 50 4.90 -4.61 2.14
N LEU A 51 4.29 -4.91 3.29
CA LEU A 51 4.34 -6.24 3.89
C LEU A 51 3.60 -7.28 3.03
N PHE A 52 2.47 -6.91 2.43
CA PHE A 52 1.70 -7.79 1.55
C PHE A 52 2.47 -8.15 0.28
N MET A 53 3.10 -7.17 -0.36
CA MET A 53 3.93 -7.36 -1.54
C MET A 53 5.13 -8.27 -1.23
N ARG A 54 5.83 -8.00 -0.12
CA ARG A 54 6.93 -8.85 0.36
C ARG A 54 6.49 -10.26 0.77
N TYR A 55 5.25 -10.42 1.24
CA TYR A 55 4.69 -11.74 1.55
C TYR A 55 4.39 -12.54 0.28
N ILE A 56 3.87 -11.89 -0.77
CA ILE A 56 3.64 -12.51 -2.08
C ILE A 56 4.97 -12.94 -2.70
N GLU A 57 5.97 -12.05 -2.76
CA GLU A 57 7.31 -12.38 -3.30
C GLU A 57 7.91 -13.64 -2.64
N ARG A 58 7.81 -13.74 -1.31
CA ARG A 58 8.31 -14.91 -0.56
C ARG A 58 7.52 -16.20 -0.83
N LYS A 59 6.25 -16.08 -1.19
CA LYS A 59 5.42 -17.23 -1.56
C LYS A 59 5.76 -17.73 -2.97
N ASP A 60 5.98 -16.80 -3.89
CA ASP A 60 6.38 -17.13 -5.26
C ASP A 60 7.77 -17.78 -5.29
N GLU A 61 8.73 -17.31 -4.48
CA GLU A 61 10.04 -17.97 -4.33
C GLU A 61 9.91 -19.41 -3.83
N LYS A 62 9.07 -19.66 -2.81
CA LYS A 62 8.88 -21.03 -2.27
C LYS A 62 8.12 -21.97 -3.20
N GLY A 63 7.16 -21.46 -3.98
CA GLY A 63 6.40 -22.26 -4.92
C GLY A 63 7.21 -22.67 -6.16
N ASN A 64 8.30 -21.96 -6.47
CA ASN A 64 9.16 -22.29 -7.60
C ASN A 64 10.20 -23.38 -7.27
N ASP A 65 10.63 -23.49 -6.01
CA ASP A 65 11.54 -24.56 -5.56
C ASP A 65 10.84 -25.94 -5.46
N GLU A 66 9.53 -25.99 -5.19
CA GLU A 66 8.77 -27.25 -5.08
C GLU A 66 8.38 -27.87 -6.43
N ASN A 67 8.54 -27.14 -7.55
CA ASN A 67 8.21 -27.63 -8.91
C ASN A 67 9.45 -28.08 -9.71
N GLU A 68 10.65 -28.01 -9.13
CA GLU A 68 11.91 -28.46 -9.74
C GLU A 68 12.46 -29.80 -9.16
N GLU A 69 11.75 -30.45 -8.24
CA GLU A 69 11.99 -31.86 -7.81
C GLU A 69 11.00 -32.85 -8.44
#